data_AF-A0A379F819-F1
#
_entry.id   AF-A0A379F819-F1
#
_cell.length_a   1.000
_cell.length_b   1.000
_cell.length_c   1.000
_cell.angle_alpha   90.00
_cell.angle_beta   90.00
_cell.angle_gamma   90.00
#
_symmetry.space_group_name_H-M   'P 1'
#
loop_
_entity.id
_entity.type
_entity.pdbx_description
1 polymer ?
#
loop_
_entity_poly.entity_id
_entity_poly.type
_entity_poly.pdbx_seq_one_letter_code
_entity_poly.pdbx_strand_id
1 'polypeptide(L)'
;MNKDIINLNKDINIVGLHWISRWRVNNGRKDSYVIPFATTYPINIIYHGSDEFKYGQYGIHLGQQDTLTFLGDENRKVLAKFIDCRKYSPTFKSVLSFYITPSSARTLIIPPGVAHTFHHLENIFTLNSYTLFLPTLEKLFCKDLTWSPNNDVINLPEDINIDDIEGYEPMTEEASDLVYHRIADIQSELLNKHEFLHSETRKIRLDNGDTVNLRFRERIAKNQRMKLPLSTIMGVAFREMPTMQTGKESGIVPLTRKSPMYLVDHGPEDYDFDSYGLHLGQEDHLIFLGETSCDITLKLVDMRKNSPTLFYEDEITFNPTPNLELVIPCGVAHALFNMANVITVNRPVIYLDKEKEYIPGHDVIDWKIANKNYQSYSINKIEADLNYYQFIVSKQEEIIKQQPTHHTPKSIIVYDENNNPIKVLIKEKV
;
A
#
# COMPACT_ATOMS: atom_id res chain seq x y z
N MET A 1 -11.17 3.21 21.29
CA MET A 1 -10.14 3.38 20.23
C MET A 1 -8.91 4.21 20.63
N ASN A 2 -8.92 5.06 21.68
CA ASN A 2 -7.81 6.01 21.90
C ASN A 2 -6.72 5.59 22.92
N LYS A 3 -6.93 4.57 23.76
CA LYS A 3 -5.97 4.24 24.84
C LYS A 3 -4.64 3.67 24.32
N ASP A 4 -4.68 2.84 23.28
CA ASP A 4 -3.47 2.19 22.76
C ASP A 4 -2.55 3.19 22.06
N ILE A 5 -3.11 4.10 21.25
CA ILE A 5 -2.32 5.18 20.61
C ILE A 5 -1.76 6.15 21.65
N ILE A 6 -2.54 6.53 22.68
CA ILE A 6 -2.04 7.36 23.78
C ILE A 6 -0.86 6.68 24.47
N ASN A 7 -0.95 5.37 24.74
CA ASN A 7 0.14 4.62 25.35
C ASN A 7 1.37 4.54 24.44
N LEU A 8 1.20 4.29 23.14
CA LEU A 8 2.30 4.26 22.16
C LEU A 8 3.01 5.60 22.02
N ASN A 9 2.29 6.71 22.18
CA ASN A 9 2.83 8.06 22.05
C ASN A 9 3.42 8.61 23.35
N LYS A 10 3.13 7.98 24.50
CA LYS A 10 3.50 8.51 25.83
C LYS A 10 5.00 8.75 25.99
N ASP A 11 5.82 7.84 25.44
CA ASP A 11 7.27 7.85 25.62
C ASP A 11 8.00 8.43 24.40
N ILE A 12 7.28 8.96 23.41
CA ILE A 12 7.88 9.61 22.24
C ILE A 12 8.24 11.06 22.60
N ASN A 13 9.54 11.34 22.58
CA ASN A 13 10.13 12.62 22.97
C ASN A 13 10.50 13.53 21.79
N ILE A 14 10.43 13.07 20.53
CA ILE A 14 10.75 13.87 19.34
C ILE A 14 9.48 14.56 18.83
N VAL A 15 9.51 15.89 18.70
CA VAL A 15 8.32 16.66 18.28
C VAL A 15 7.83 16.25 16.89
N GLY A 16 6.56 15.89 16.79
CA GLY A 16 5.89 15.51 15.54
C GLY A 16 6.07 14.05 15.15
N LEU A 17 7.02 13.31 15.73
CA LEU A 17 7.05 11.84 15.62
C LEU A 17 5.91 11.28 16.46
N HIS A 18 4.98 10.53 15.87
CA HIS A 18 3.87 9.96 16.63
C HIS A 18 3.13 8.86 15.86
N TRP A 19 2.41 8.03 16.59
CA TRP A 19 1.43 7.08 16.09
C TRP A 19 0.06 7.71 15.91
N ILE A 20 -0.62 7.32 14.84
CA ILE A 20 -2.04 7.57 14.61
C ILE A 20 -2.80 6.26 14.48
N SER A 21 -4.07 6.25 14.89
CA SER A 21 -4.97 5.12 14.64
C SER A 21 -5.43 5.10 13.19
N ARG A 22 -5.51 3.91 12.60
CA ARG A 22 -6.22 3.71 11.34
C ARG A 22 -7.67 3.34 11.60
N TRP A 23 -8.56 3.95 10.83
CA TRP A 23 -9.96 3.54 10.78
C TRP A 23 -10.03 2.18 10.08
N ARG A 24 -10.79 1.27 10.66
CA ARG A 24 -10.99 -0.08 10.13
C ARG A 24 -12.39 -0.55 10.43
N VAL A 25 -12.98 -1.28 9.50
CA VAL A 25 -14.29 -1.93 9.68
C VAL A 25 -14.11 -3.43 9.61
N ASN A 26 -14.82 -4.17 10.46
CA ASN A 26 -14.75 -5.63 10.44
C ASN A 26 -15.30 -6.18 9.12
N ASN A 27 -14.59 -7.15 8.55
CA ASN A 27 -14.90 -7.74 7.25
C ASN A 27 -15.81 -8.99 7.33
N GLY A 28 -16.73 -9.02 8.28
CA GLY A 28 -17.68 -10.13 8.48
C GLY A 28 -17.10 -11.34 9.22
N ARG A 29 -15.87 -11.25 9.75
CA ARG A 29 -15.20 -12.27 10.56
C ARG A 29 -14.37 -11.62 11.67
N LYS A 30 -14.25 -12.30 12.81
CA LYS A 30 -13.42 -11.84 13.93
C LYS A 30 -11.99 -11.62 13.44
N ASP A 31 -11.39 -10.50 13.83
CA ASP A 31 -10.00 -10.13 13.52
C ASP A 31 -9.66 -9.95 12.01
N SER A 32 -10.65 -9.93 11.12
CA SER A 32 -10.50 -9.47 9.73
C SER A 32 -11.08 -8.08 9.52
N TYR A 33 -10.38 -7.23 8.78
CA TYR A 33 -10.73 -5.82 8.63
C TYR A 33 -10.52 -5.28 7.21
N VAL A 34 -11.38 -4.33 6.81
CA VAL A 34 -11.15 -3.45 5.67
C VAL A 34 -10.64 -2.10 6.15
N ILE A 35 -9.54 -1.63 5.56
CA ILE A 35 -8.84 -0.40 5.93
C ILE A 35 -8.72 0.51 4.71
N PRO A 36 -9.53 1.58 4.60
CA PRO A 36 -9.44 2.52 3.49
C PRO A 36 -8.21 3.41 3.60
N PHE A 37 -7.56 3.67 2.45
CA PHE A 37 -6.53 4.69 2.28
C PHE A 37 -7.10 5.79 1.39
N ALA A 38 -7.67 6.81 2.02
CA ALA A 38 -8.34 7.92 1.36
C ALA A 38 -7.31 8.85 0.68
N THR A 39 -6.81 8.44 -0.47
CA THR A 39 -5.88 9.24 -1.28
C THR A 39 -5.86 8.75 -2.72
N THR A 40 -5.64 9.68 -3.65
CA THR A 40 -5.30 9.39 -5.05
C THR A 40 -3.79 9.39 -5.31
N TYR A 41 -3.00 9.60 -4.26
CA TYR A 41 -1.55 9.78 -4.36
C TYR A 41 -0.83 8.43 -4.52
N PRO A 42 0.38 8.45 -5.09
CA PRO A 42 1.24 7.27 -5.08
C PRO A 42 1.55 6.80 -3.66
N ILE A 43 1.57 5.48 -3.48
CA ILE A 43 1.95 4.81 -2.23
C ILE A 43 2.95 3.73 -2.61
N ASN A 44 3.94 3.47 -1.76
CA ASN A 44 4.90 2.42 -2.00
C ASN A 44 4.65 1.23 -1.09
N ILE A 45 4.66 0.02 -1.65
CA ILE A 45 4.89 -1.20 -0.87
C ILE A 45 6.40 -1.38 -0.79
N ILE A 46 6.93 -1.47 0.42
CA ILE A 46 8.32 -1.86 0.67
C ILE A 46 8.30 -3.25 1.26
N TYR A 47 9.08 -4.15 0.68
CA TYR A 47 9.25 -5.50 1.19
C TYR A 47 10.72 -5.78 1.47
N HIS A 48 10.95 -6.56 2.52
CA HIS A 48 12.25 -7.08 2.91
C HIS A 48 12.08 -8.58 3.00
N GLY A 49 12.94 -9.31 2.29
CA GLY A 49 12.83 -10.76 2.15
C GLY A 49 13.01 -11.53 3.45
N SER A 50 13.38 -12.79 3.31
CA SER A 50 13.51 -13.69 4.46
C SER A 50 14.88 -13.63 5.13
N ASP A 51 15.90 -13.19 4.38
CA ASP A 51 17.28 -13.03 4.84
C ASP A 51 17.46 -11.78 5.71
N GLU A 52 18.43 -11.81 6.64
CA GLU A 52 18.75 -10.69 7.53
C GLU A 52 19.00 -9.41 6.74
N PHE A 53 18.21 -8.37 7.04
CA PHE A 53 18.23 -7.10 6.34
C PHE A 53 18.64 -5.95 7.28
N LYS A 54 19.64 -5.17 6.87
CA LYS A 54 20.10 -3.97 7.58
C LYS A 54 20.43 -2.86 6.59
N TYR A 55 19.87 -1.67 6.83
CA TYR A 55 20.22 -0.48 6.06
C TYR A 55 21.64 0.04 6.37
N GLY A 56 22.10 -0.10 7.61
CA GLY A 56 23.44 0.34 8.05
C GLY A 56 23.60 1.86 8.17
N GLN A 57 22.55 2.63 7.87
CA GLN A 57 22.51 4.10 7.88
C GLN A 57 21.11 4.57 8.33
N TYR A 58 21.05 5.77 8.89
CA TYR A 58 19.81 6.53 8.99
C TYR A 58 19.51 7.24 7.68
N GLY A 59 18.24 7.24 7.25
CA GLY A 59 17.75 8.12 6.20
C GLY A 59 17.10 9.37 6.79
N ILE A 60 17.35 10.53 6.19
CA ILE A 60 16.67 11.79 6.47
C ILE A 60 16.02 12.29 5.19
N HIS A 61 14.70 12.40 5.19
CA HIS A 61 13.96 13.09 4.15
C HIS A 61 13.79 14.57 4.50
N LEU A 62 14.13 15.49 3.59
CA LEU A 62 13.95 16.93 3.84
C LEU A 62 12.60 17.46 3.34
N GLY A 63 12.03 16.85 2.31
CA GLY A 63 10.79 17.24 1.66
C GLY A 63 9.71 16.17 1.72
N GLN A 64 9.88 15.14 2.57
CA GLN A 64 8.90 14.08 2.73
C GLN A 64 8.65 13.80 4.21
N GLN A 65 7.38 13.78 4.59
CA GLN A 65 6.91 13.17 5.84
C GLN A 65 6.52 11.73 5.54
N ASP A 66 7.17 10.79 6.21
CA ASP A 66 6.86 9.38 6.07
C ASP A 66 5.65 9.01 6.92
N THR A 67 4.71 8.30 6.30
CA THR A 67 3.48 7.80 6.94
C THR A 67 3.45 6.29 6.74
N LEU A 68 4.06 5.58 7.71
CA LEU A 68 4.47 4.19 7.61
C LEU A 68 3.49 3.26 8.32
N THR A 69 2.98 2.26 7.60
CA THR A 69 2.17 1.17 8.19
C THR A 69 2.93 -0.13 8.06
N PHE A 70 3.31 -0.73 9.19
CA PHE A 70 4.05 -2.00 9.24
C PHE A 70 3.05 -3.16 9.23
N LEU A 71 3.20 -4.08 8.29
CA LEU A 71 2.29 -5.18 8.00
C LEU A 71 3.05 -6.52 8.04
N GLY A 72 2.42 -7.55 8.58
CA GLY A 72 3.03 -8.87 8.79
C GLY A 72 2.59 -9.48 10.12
N ASP A 73 3.32 -10.50 10.57
CA ASP A 73 3.07 -11.19 11.85
C ASP A 73 3.20 -10.24 13.05
N GLU A 74 2.13 -10.12 13.84
CA GLU A 74 2.05 -9.23 15.01
C GLU A 74 3.01 -9.61 16.15
N ASN A 75 3.56 -10.82 16.13
CA ASN A 75 4.54 -11.28 17.12
C ASN A 75 5.97 -10.82 16.79
N ARG A 76 6.21 -10.36 15.56
CA ARG A 76 7.52 -9.82 15.14
C ARG A 76 7.76 -8.46 15.79
N LYS A 77 9.04 -8.16 16.02
CA LYS A 77 9.48 -6.90 16.61
C LYS A 77 10.49 -6.22 15.70
N VAL A 78 10.09 -5.10 15.12
CA VAL A 78 10.97 -4.20 14.36
C VAL A 78 11.60 -3.22 15.35
N LEU A 79 12.93 -3.13 15.39
CA LEU A 79 13.60 -2.08 16.16
C LEU A 79 13.65 -0.82 15.32
N ALA A 80 12.98 0.23 15.78
CA ALA A 80 13.02 1.55 15.16
C ALA A 80 13.93 2.47 15.97
N LYS A 81 14.77 3.23 15.27
CA LYS A 81 15.67 4.23 15.85
C LYS A 81 15.45 5.57 15.15
N PHE A 82 15.45 6.64 15.92
CA PHE A 82 15.19 8.00 15.45
C PHE A 82 16.18 8.99 16.06
N ILE A 83 16.55 10.00 15.27
CA ILE A 83 17.30 11.16 15.73
C ILE A 83 16.66 12.42 15.16
N ASP A 84 16.35 13.40 16.00
CA ASP A 84 15.85 14.69 15.52
C ASP A 84 17.01 15.54 14.98
N CYS A 85 17.15 15.64 13.67
CA CYS A 85 18.24 16.38 13.03
C CYS A 85 17.82 17.80 12.60
N ARG A 86 16.67 18.30 13.04
CA ARG A 86 16.14 19.61 12.64
C ARG A 86 16.79 20.73 13.45
N LYS A 87 17.48 21.64 12.77
CA LYS A 87 18.30 22.72 13.36
C LYS A 87 17.59 23.56 14.43
N TYR A 88 16.31 23.85 14.21
CA TYR A 88 15.50 24.71 15.08
C TYR A 88 14.46 23.95 15.90
N SER A 89 14.53 22.61 15.92
CA SER A 89 13.60 21.82 16.72
C SER A 89 13.90 21.96 18.21
N PRO A 90 12.87 22.07 19.07
CA PRO A 90 13.06 22.04 20.53
C PRO A 90 13.63 20.70 21.02
N THR A 91 13.55 19.65 20.20
CA THR A 91 14.07 18.31 20.49
C THR A 91 15.28 17.95 19.63
N PHE A 92 15.94 18.94 19.01
CA PHE A 92 17.15 18.72 18.21
C PHE A 92 18.17 17.84 18.96
N LYS A 93 18.75 16.87 18.25
CA LYS A 93 19.67 15.84 18.74
C LYS A 93 19.09 14.86 19.77
N SER A 94 17.78 14.90 20.02
CA SER A 94 17.12 13.86 20.81
C SER A 94 17.14 12.55 20.05
N VAL A 95 17.51 11.49 20.75
CA VAL A 95 17.52 10.12 20.23
C VAL A 95 16.35 9.37 20.85
N LEU A 96 15.72 8.51 20.04
CA LEU A 96 14.66 7.63 20.49
C LEU A 96 14.80 6.26 19.83
N SER A 97 14.59 5.20 20.60
CA SER A 97 14.50 3.85 20.05
C SER A 97 13.41 3.06 20.75
N PHE A 98 12.61 2.34 19.98
CA PHE A 98 11.57 1.46 20.51
C PHE A 98 11.27 0.32 19.55
N TYR A 99 10.64 -0.73 20.08
CA TYR A 99 10.16 -1.84 19.27
C TYR A 99 8.75 -1.56 18.74
N ILE A 100 8.55 -1.87 17.48
CA ILE A 100 7.28 -1.81 16.76
C ILE A 100 6.82 -3.24 16.52
N THR A 101 5.54 -3.52 16.75
CA THR A 101 4.90 -4.73 16.23
C THR A 101 4.07 -4.40 14.99
N PRO A 102 4.10 -5.22 13.92
CA PRO A 102 3.24 -5.01 12.75
C PRO A 102 1.75 -4.95 13.14
N SER A 103 1.00 -4.06 12.49
CA SER A 103 -0.45 -3.95 12.64
C SER A 103 -1.05 -3.03 11.58
N SER A 104 -2.16 -3.47 10.96
CA SER A 104 -2.98 -2.64 10.08
C SER A 104 -3.74 -1.51 10.80
N ALA A 105 -3.79 -1.54 12.15
CA ALA A 105 -4.59 -0.64 12.96
C ALA A 105 -3.90 0.70 13.27
N ARG A 106 -2.62 0.86 12.95
CA ARG A 106 -1.84 2.04 13.33
C ARG A 106 -0.78 2.38 12.30
N THR A 107 -0.43 3.65 12.26
CA THR A 107 0.57 4.19 11.34
C THR A 107 1.49 5.13 12.10
N LEU A 108 2.78 5.05 11.80
CA LEU A 108 3.80 5.93 12.36
C LEU A 108 4.02 7.12 11.42
N ILE A 109 3.97 8.32 11.98
CA ILE A 109 4.26 9.58 11.30
C ILE A 109 5.68 10.01 11.67
N ILE A 110 6.54 10.16 10.67
CA ILE A 110 7.91 10.62 10.82
C ILE A 110 8.05 11.96 10.08
N PRO A 111 8.23 13.07 10.80
CA PRO A 111 8.36 14.38 10.17
C PRO A 111 9.61 14.51 9.28
N PRO A 112 9.58 15.40 8.27
CA PRO A 112 10.78 15.77 7.53
C PRO A 112 11.89 16.23 8.47
N GLY A 113 13.13 15.80 8.21
CA GLY A 113 14.31 16.13 9.02
C GLY A 113 14.55 15.23 10.23
N VAL A 114 13.65 14.29 10.54
CA VAL A 114 13.90 13.26 11.56
C VAL A 114 14.59 12.08 10.88
N ALA A 115 15.84 11.84 11.27
CA ALA A 115 16.62 10.68 10.84
C ALA A 115 15.99 9.41 11.39
N HIS A 116 15.85 8.38 10.57
CA HIS A 116 15.30 7.11 11.01
C HIS A 116 15.96 5.90 10.33
N THR A 117 15.98 4.78 11.05
CA THR A 117 16.35 3.48 10.51
C THR A 117 15.58 2.37 11.24
N PHE A 118 15.49 1.22 10.59
CA PHE A 118 14.74 0.07 11.07
C PHE A 118 15.57 -1.20 10.94
N HIS A 119 15.49 -2.05 11.95
CA HIS A 119 16.09 -3.38 11.95
C HIS A 119 15.03 -4.45 12.16
N HIS A 120 15.37 -5.68 11.78
CA HIS A 120 14.51 -6.85 11.90
C HIS A 120 13.25 -6.72 11.05
N LEU A 121 13.43 -6.28 9.80
CA LEU A 121 12.36 -6.08 8.84
C LEU A 121 12.05 -7.35 8.04
N GLU A 122 12.72 -8.47 8.30
CA GLU A 122 12.54 -9.71 7.53
C GLU A 122 11.09 -10.18 7.62
N ASN A 123 10.48 -10.47 6.45
CA ASN A 123 9.06 -10.80 6.31
C ASN A 123 8.09 -9.71 6.81
N ILE A 124 8.56 -8.46 6.94
CA ILE A 124 7.72 -7.29 7.21
C ILE A 124 7.55 -6.48 5.93
N PHE A 125 6.30 -6.11 5.67
CA PHE A 125 5.95 -5.18 4.61
C PHE A 125 5.69 -3.81 5.22
N THR A 126 6.12 -2.75 4.55
CA THR A 126 5.76 -1.38 4.95
C THR A 126 4.98 -0.73 3.82
N LEU A 127 3.79 -0.23 4.13
CA LEU A 127 3.10 0.70 3.25
C LEU A 127 3.54 2.12 3.58
N ASN A 128 4.24 2.71 2.63
CA ASN A 128 4.75 4.07 2.72
C ASN A 128 3.80 4.98 1.92
N SER A 129 2.84 5.54 2.64
CA SER A 129 2.22 6.81 2.22
C SER A 129 3.09 7.97 2.68
N TYR A 130 2.91 9.13 2.09
CA TYR A 130 3.73 10.28 2.43
C TYR A 130 3.05 11.62 2.13
N THR A 131 3.47 12.65 2.86
CA THR A 131 3.17 14.05 2.55
C THR A 131 4.43 14.71 2.03
N LEU A 132 4.35 15.36 0.88
CA LEU A 132 5.46 16.09 0.26
C LEU A 132 5.44 17.55 0.65
N PHE A 133 6.63 18.09 0.89
CA PHE A 133 6.90 19.47 1.20
C PHE A 133 7.94 20.01 0.22
N LEU A 134 7.71 21.23 -0.26
CA LEU A 134 8.54 21.97 -1.18
C LEU A 134 9.30 23.08 -0.45
N PRO A 135 10.46 23.51 -0.97
CA PRO A 135 11.14 24.68 -0.46
C PRO A 135 10.26 25.92 -0.60
N THR A 136 10.41 26.88 0.33
CA THR A 136 9.77 28.19 0.19
C THR A 136 10.23 28.88 -1.10
N LEU A 137 9.45 29.85 -1.59
CA LEU A 137 9.82 30.62 -2.77
C LEU A 137 11.21 31.26 -2.60
N GLU A 138 11.52 31.79 -1.43
CA GLU A 138 12.84 32.39 -1.12
C GLU A 138 13.96 31.35 -1.23
N LYS A 139 13.74 30.13 -0.70
CA LYS A 139 14.72 29.04 -0.80
C LYS A 139 14.92 28.57 -2.24
N LEU A 140 13.87 28.55 -3.07
CA LEU A 140 13.98 28.17 -4.48
C LEU A 140 14.88 29.11 -5.29
N PHE A 141 14.97 30.39 -4.92
CA PHE A 141 15.86 31.36 -5.57
C PHE A 141 17.29 31.34 -4.99
N CYS A 142 17.54 30.58 -3.92
CA CYS A 142 18.87 30.45 -3.35
C CYS A 142 19.77 29.60 -4.25
N LYS A 143 20.92 30.14 -4.66
CA LYS A 143 21.88 29.42 -5.51
C LYS A 143 22.48 28.19 -4.84
N ASP A 144 22.43 28.13 -3.51
CA ASP A 144 23.00 27.05 -2.71
C ASP A 144 21.98 25.93 -2.40
N LEU A 145 20.74 26.02 -2.93
CA LEU A 145 19.76 24.95 -2.80
C LEU A 145 20.20 23.72 -3.63
N THR A 146 20.66 22.69 -2.93
CA THR A 146 21.08 21.41 -3.53
C THR A 146 20.00 20.34 -3.53
N TRP A 147 18.84 20.64 -2.95
CA TRP A 147 17.70 19.74 -2.86
C TRP A 147 16.99 19.58 -4.20
N SER A 148 16.56 18.35 -4.49
CA SER A 148 15.59 18.03 -5.54
C SER A 148 14.82 16.78 -5.12
N PRO A 149 13.66 16.48 -5.71
CA PRO A 149 12.93 15.23 -5.42
C PRO A 149 13.78 13.95 -5.61
N ASN A 150 14.76 13.98 -6.52
CA ASN A 150 15.67 12.84 -6.75
C ASN A 150 16.83 12.75 -5.74
N ASN A 151 16.97 13.75 -4.88
CA ASN A 151 18.03 13.92 -3.89
C ASN A 151 17.44 14.43 -2.56
N ASP A 152 16.31 13.87 -2.16
CA ASP A 152 15.60 14.23 -0.93
C ASP A 152 16.19 13.56 0.32
N VAL A 153 16.92 12.46 0.12
CA VAL A 153 17.47 11.62 1.19
C VAL A 153 18.90 12.02 1.52
N ILE A 154 19.16 12.29 2.78
CA ILE A 154 20.50 12.40 3.36
C ILE A 154 20.74 11.17 4.23
N ASN A 155 21.88 10.52 4.06
CA ASN A 155 22.26 9.37 4.87
C ASN A 155 23.25 9.74 5.97
N LEU A 156 22.96 9.32 7.20
CA LEU A 156 23.90 9.39 8.33
C LEU A 156 24.37 7.98 8.71
N PRO A 157 25.65 7.78 9.05
CA PRO A 157 26.12 6.53 9.64
C PRO A 157 25.36 6.21 10.93
N GLU A 158 25.07 4.93 11.18
CA GLU A 158 24.38 4.52 12.41
C GLU A 158 25.20 4.76 13.69
N ASP A 159 26.53 4.80 13.55
CA ASP A 159 27.49 5.04 14.63
C ASP A 159 27.91 6.52 14.75
N ILE A 160 27.19 7.43 14.07
CA ILE A 160 27.46 8.87 14.16
C ILE A 160 27.37 9.35 15.62
N ASN A 161 28.36 10.15 16.04
CA ASN A 161 28.27 10.84 17.31
C ASN A 161 27.20 11.94 17.20
N ILE A 162 26.27 11.97 18.16
CA ILE A 162 25.18 12.94 18.22
C ILE A 162 25.70 14.39 18.21
N ASP A 163 26.87 14.63 18.81
CA ASP A 163 27.49 15.95 18.81
C ASP A 163 27.95 16.40 17.42
N ASP A 164 28.24 15.46 16.51
CA ASP A 164 28.69 15.72 15.14
C ASP A 164 27.53 15.93 14.15
N ILE A 165 26.28 15.72 14.58
CA ILE A 165 25.10 15.93 13.72
C ILE A 165 24.93 17.43 13.44
N GLU A 166 25.03 17.78 12.16
CA GLU A 166 24.66 19.09 11.64
C GLU A 166 23.14 19.28 11.66
N GLY A 167 22.69 20.50 11.92
CA GLY A 167 21.26 20.83 11.90
C GLY A 167 20.75 21.05 10.49
N TYR A 168 19.74 20.30 10.07
CA TYR A 168 19.06 20.45 8.78
C TYR A 168 17.82 21.34 8.87
N GLU A 169 17.47 21.97 7.76
CA GLU A 169 16.26 22.75 7.61
C GLU A 169 15.32 22.10 6.59
N PRO A 170 14.32 21.34 7.06
CA PRO A 170 13.37 20.69 6.17
C PRO A 170 12.52 21.69 5.39
N MET A 171 11.89 21.18 4.33
CA MET A 171 10.92 21.88 3.51
C MET A 171 9.59 21.99 4.25
N THR A 172 8.85 23.07 4.00
CA THR A 172 7.67 23.43 4.80
C THR A 172 6.41 23.67 3.97
N GLU A 173 6.53 23.91 2.66
CA GLU A 173 5.38 24.22 1.82
C GLU A 173 4.72 22.93 1.34
N GLU A 174 3.55 22.57 1.85
CA GLU A 174 2.84 21.37 1.39
C GLU A 174 2.64 21.39 -0.13
N ALA A 175 3.02 20.28 -0.77
CA ALA A 175 2.88 20.14 -2.21
C ALA A 175 1.41 19.99 -2.61
N SER A 176 1.03 20.56 -3.75
CA SER A 176 -0.28 20.32 -4.34
C SER A 176 -0.41 18.92 -4.95
N ASP A 177 -1.63 18.43 -5.11
CA ASP A 177 -1.99 17.16 -5.77
C ASP A 177 -1.27 16.97 -7.12
N LEU A 178 -1.08 18.07 -7.87
CA LEU A 178 -0.40 18.07 -9.15
C LEU A 178 1.04 17.51 -9.04
N VAL A 179 1.74 17.84 -7.96
CA VAL A 179 3.11 17.37 -7.71
C VAL A 179 3.13 15.86 -7.48
N TYR A 180 2.23 15.35 -6.65
CA TYR A 180 2.09 13.91 -6.40
C TYR A 180 1.82 13.13 -7.69
N HIS A 181 0.87 13.61 -8.50
CA HIS A 181 0.55 12.98 -9.77
C HIS A 181 1.71 13.05 -10.77
N ARG A 182 2.45 14.16 -10.79
CA ARG A 182 3.63 14.27 -11.66
C ARG A 182 4.76 13.33 -11.24
N ILE A 183 4.98 13.16 -9.93
CA ILE A 183 5.94 12.19 -9.40
C ILE A 183 5.52 10.76 -9.76
N ALA A 184 4.24 10.43 -9.62
CA ALA A 184 3.71 9.12 -10.00
C ALA A 184 3.97 8.81 -11.49
N ASP A 185 3.72 9.78 -12.38
CA ASP A 185 3.98 9.65 -13.82
C ASP A 185 5.49 9.40 -14.08
N ILE A 186 6.36 10.20 -13.45
CA ILE A 186 7.81 10.07 -13.59
C ILE A 186 8.30 8.72 -13.06
N GLN A 187 7.81 8.26 -11.90
CA GLN A 187 8.15 6.96 -11.33
C GLN A 187 7.77 5.82 -12.29
N SER A 188 6.55 5.86 -12.83
CA SER A 188 6.06 4.88 -13.80
C SER A 188 6.95 4.84 -15.06
N GLU A 189 7.30 5.99 -15.62
CA GLU A 189 8.17 6.09 -16.80
C GLU A 189 9.60 5.58 -16.54
N LEU A 190 10.17 5.90 -15.39
CA LEU A 190 11.55 5.55 -15.05
C LEU A 190 11.71 4.06 -14.73
N LEU A 191 10.76 3.46 -14.00
CA LEU A 191 10.86 2.07 -13.56
C LEU A 191 10.75 1.07 -14.71
N ASN A 192 9.97 1.40 -15.73
CA ASN A 192 9.89 0.61 -16.96
C ASN A 192 11.23 0.53 -17.71
N LYS A 193 12.19 1.41 -17.41
CA LYS A 193 13.52 1.49 -18.04
C LYS A 193 14.66 1.22 -17.05
N HIS A 194 14.36 0.79 -15.83
CA HIS A 194 15.34 0.71 -14.77
C HIS A 194 16.22 -0.54 -14.90
N GLU A 195 17.54 -0.33 -15.00
CA GLU A 195 18.52 -1.42 -15.14
C GLU A 195 19.42 -1.62 -13.91
N PHE A 196 19.23 -0.85 -12.84
CA PHE A 196 20.12 -0.83 -11.68
C PHE A 196 19.37 -1.09 -10.37
N LEU A 197 20.04 -1.61 -9.34
CA LEU A 197 19.51 -1.62 -7.98
C LEU A 197 19.37 -0.19 -7.46
N HIS A 198 18.54 -0.03 -6.43
CA HIS A 198 18.46 1.22 -5.68
C HIS A 198 19.86 1.61 -5.22
N SER A 199 20.16 2.89 -5.38
CA SER A 199 21.52 3.38 -5.17
C SER A 199 21.85 3.55 -3.70
N GLU A 200 23.06 3.17 -3.32
CA GLU A 200 23.61 3.49 -2.01
C GLU A 200 24.55 4.70 -2.13
N THR A 201 24.45 5.65 -1.20
CA THR A 201 25.41 6.75 -1.09
C THR A 201 26.39 6.44 0.03
N ARG A 202 27.69 6.46 -0.27
CA ARG A 202 28.76 6.29 0.72
C ARG A 202 29.70 7.49 0.72
N LYS A 203 30.09 7.89 1.92
CA LYS A 203 31.11 8.91 2.15
C LYS A 203 32.50 8.25 2.06
N ILE A 204 33.31 8.65 1.10
CA ILE A 204 34.63 8.07 0.82
C ILE A 204 35.69 9.15 1.02
N ARG A 205 36.72 8.80 1.80
CA ARG A 205 37.91 9.62 1.97
C ARG A 205 38.88 9.35 0.84
N LEU A 206 39.23 10.38 0.09
CA LEU A 206 40.23 10.34 -0.98
C LEU A 206 41.65 10.38 -0.40
N ASP A 207 42.64 9.98 -1.20
CA ASP A 207 44.05 9.94 -0.78
C ASP A 207 44.60 11.31 -0.38
N ASN A 208 44.03 12.39 -0.92
CA ASN A 208 44.38 13.77 -0.58
C ASN A 208 43.76 14.25 0.75
N GLY A 209 43.00 13.39 1.44
CA GLY A 209 42.33 13.70 2.69
C GLY A 209 40.94 14.29 2.55
N ASP A 210 40.53 14.68 1.34
CA ASP A 210 39.18 15.18 1.07
C ASP A 210 38.15 14.07 1.23
N THR A 211 36.90 14.45 1.47
CA THR A 211 35.81 13.51 1.61
C THR A 211 34.75 13.79 0.55
N VAL A 212 34.42 12.77 -0.24
CA VAL A 212 33.41 12.85 -1.30
C VAL A 212 32.27 11.86 -1.06
N ASN A 213 31.05 12.25 -1.42
CA ASN A 213 29.91 11.34 -1.42
C ASN A 213 29.78 10.69 -2.79
N LEU A 214 29.99 9.37 -2.87
CA LEU A 214 29.82 8.60 -4.10
C LEU A 214 28.52 7.79 -4.05
N ARG A 215 27.80 7.80 -5.17
CA ARG A 215 26.56 7.05 -5.35
C ARG A 215 26.87 5.77 -6.14
N PHE A 216 26.74 4.63 -5.50
CA PHE A 216 26.93 3.31 -6.10
C PHE A 216 25.62 2.78 -6.66
N ARG A 217 25.68 2.15 -7.83
CA ARG A 217 24.55 1.49 -8.49
C ARG A 217 25.04 0.17 -9.07
N GLU A 218 24.48 -0.92 -8.59
CA GLU A 218 24.73 -2.25 -9.15
C GLU A 218 23.74 -2.51 -10.29
N ARG A 219 24.15 -3.17 -11.36
CA ARG A 219 23.23 -3.52 -12.45
C ARG A 219 22.36 -4.69 -12.01
N ILE A 220 21.05 -4.62 -12.23
CA ILE A 220 20.15 -5.74 -11.97
C ILE A 220 20.58 -6.91 -12.86
N ALA A 221 20.89 -8.05 -12.24
CA ALA A 221 21.12 -9.28 -12.99
C ALA A 221 19.89 -9.58 -13.86
N LYS A 222 20.08 -10.05 -15.09
CA LYS A 222 18.94 -10.51 -15.91
C LYS A 222 18.32 -11.73 -15.23
N ASN A 223 17.35 -11.49 -14.35
CA ASN A 223 16.62 -12.56 -13.69
C ASN A 223 15.88 -13.39 -14.74
N GLN A 224 15.77 -14.69 -14.50
CA GLN A 224 14.78 -15.50 -15.21
C GLN A 224 13.41 -14.87 -14.94
N ARG A 225 12.68 -14.53 -16.02
CA ARG A 225 11.32 -14.00 -15.89
C ARG A 225 10.49 -14.96 -15.05
N MET A 226 9.79 -14.42 -14.05
CA MET A 226 8.87 -15.20 -13.23
C MET A 226 7.81 -15.84 -14.14
N LYS A 227 7.54 -17.13 -13.93
CA LYS A 227 6.45 -17.80 -14.64
C LYS A 227 5.15 -17.41 -13.96
N LEU A 228 4.37 -16.56 -14.62
CA LEU A 228 3.10 -16.07 -14.09
C LEU A 228 2.03 -17.17 -14.18
N PRO A 229 1.14 -17.29 -13.18
CA PRO A 229 -0.04 -18.15 -13.30
C PRO A 229 -0.92 -17.68 -14.47
N LEU A 230 -1.61 -18.63 -15.10
CA LEU A 230 -2.47 -18.38 -16.26
C LEU A 230 -3.91 -18.74 -15.89
N SER A 231 -4.84 -17.92 -16.34
CA SER A 231 -6.27 -18.22 -16.26
C SER A 231 -6.83 -18.64 -17.61
N THR A 232 -7.80 -19.54 -17.58
CA THR A 232 -8.62 -19.89 -18.75
C THR A 232 -9.73 -18.86 -19.01
N ILE A 233 -10.06 -18.00 -18.05
CA ILE A 233 -11.06 -16.94 -18.18
C ILE A 233 -10.44 -15.69 -18.81
N MET A 234 -11.04 -15.20 -19.88
CA MET A 234 -10.48 -14.09 -20.66
C MET A 234 -10.38 -12.80 -19.83
N GLY A 235 -9.18 -12.22 -19.76
CA GLY A 235 -8.93 -10.95 -19.09
C GLY A 235 -8.50 -11.08 -17.62
N VAL A 236 -8.71 -12.23 -16.98
CA VAL A 236 -8.06 -12.52 -15.69
C VAL A 236 -6.57 -12.71 -15.95
N ALA A 237 -5.73 -11.96 -15.24
CA ALA A 237 -4.29 -11.96 -15.50
C ALA A 237 -3.48 -11.68 -14.24
N PHE A 238 -2.34 -12.35 -14.15
CA PHE A 238 -1.27 -11.97 -13.23
C PHE A 238 -0.27 -11.08 -13.98
N ARG A 239 0.11 -9.96 -13.38
CA ARG A 239 0.99 -8.95 -13.97
C ARG A 239 2.14 -8.65 -13.02
N GLU A 240 3.36 -8.76 -13.52
CA GLU A 240 4.53 -8.32 -12.77
C GLU A 240 4.57 -6.78 -12.74
N MET A 241 4.64 -6.23 -11.54
CA MET A 241 4.69 -4.81 -11.29
C MET A 241 6.14 -4.30 -11.37
N PRO A 242 6.37 -3.14 -12.02
CA PRO A 242 7.69 -2.51 -12.01
C PRO A 242 8.15 -2.29 -10.56
N THR A 243 9.34 -2.81 -10.25
CA THR A 243 9.87 -2.83 -8.88
C THR A 243 11.28 -2.28 -8.88
N MET A 244 11.55 -1.35 -7.96
CA MET A 244 12.92 -0.91 -7.68
C MET A 244 13.53 -1.86 -6.66
N GLN A 245 14.39 -2.76 -7.13
CA GLN A 245 15.09 -3.70 -6.26
C GLN A 245 16.06 -2.96 -5.34
N THR A 246 15.95 -3.16 -4.03
CA THR A 246 16.86 -2.57 -3.02
C THR A 246 17.88 -3.59 -2.50
N GLY A 247 17.72 -4.86 -2.88
CA GLY A 247 18.56 -5.99 -2.53
C GLY A 247 18.12 -7.22 -3.31
N LYS A 248 18.65 -8.39 -2.97
CA LYS A 248 18.31 -9.65 -3.66
C LYS A 248 16.85 -10.07 -3.42
N GLU A 249 16.35 -9.86 -2.21
CA GLU A 249 14.99 -10.24 -1.79
C GLU A 249 14.20 -9.03 -1.26
N SER A 250 14.66 -7.81 -1.52
CA SER A 250 14.01 -6.59 -1.04
C SER A 250 13.78 -5.60 -2.17
N GLY A 251 12.68 -4.85 -2.09
CA GLY A 251 12.34 -3.91 -3.14
C GLY A 251 11.21 -2.97 -2.77
N ILE A 252 11.02 -2.01 -3.67
CA ILE A 252 10.00 -0.97 -3.56
C ILE A 252 9.09 -1.12 -4.78
N VAL A 253 7.81 -1.41 -4.54
CA VAL A 253 6.75 -1.49 -5.53
C VAL A 253 5.90 -0.22 -5.43
N PRO A 254 6.09 0.76 -6.33
CA PRO A 254 5.31 1.98 -6.31
C PRO A 254 3.96 1.75 -6.97
N LEU A 255 2.90 2.00 -6.21
CA LEU A 255 1.53 2.00 -6.65
C LEU A 255 1.21 3.40 -7.15
N THR A 256 1.33 3.63 -8.45
CA THR A 256 1.23 4.97 -9.07
C THR A 256 -0.15 5.30 -9.64
N ARG A 257 -1.07 4.33 -9.69
CA ARG A 257 -2.45 4.53 -10.18
C ARG A 257 -3.17 5.57 -9.32
N LYS A 258 -4.05 6.39 -9.89
CA LYS A 258 -4.74 7.47 -9.15
C LYS A 258 -6.01 7.04 -8.41
N SER A 259 -6.40 5.77 -8.51
CA SER A 259 -7.58 5.26 -7.80
C SER A 259 -7.30 5.14 -6.29
N PRO A 260 -8.33 5.34 -5.45
CA PRO A 260 -8.23 5.12 -4.02
C PRO A 260 -7.93 3.65 -3.75
N MET A 261 -7.17 3.40 -2.69
CA MET A 261 -6.73 2.07 -2.29
C MET A 261 -7.40 1.69 -0.98
N TYR A 262 -7.50 0.39 -0.74
CA TYR A 262 -7.83 -0.13 0.59
C TYR A 262 -7.07 -1.44 0.84
N LEU A 263 -6.93 -1.78 2.11
CA LEU A 263 -6.41 -3.06 2.53
C LEU A 263 -7.54 -3.95 3.00
N VAL A 264 -7.38 -5.25 2.79
CA VAL A 264 -8.11 -6.29 3.50
C VAL A 264 -7.09 -7.05 4.34
N ASP A 265 -7.17 -6.86 5.65
CA ASP A 265 -6.46 -7.66 6.63
C ASP A 265 -7.30 -8.90 6.91
N HIS A 266 -6.83 -10.07 6.49
CA HIS A 266 -7.57 -11.31 6.63
C HIS A 266 -7.46 -11.92 8.04
N GLY A 267 -6.59 -11.37 8.90
CA GLY A 267 -6.40 -11.88 10.26
C GLY A 267 -5.68 -13.24 10.30
N PRO A 268 -5.44 -13.78 11.51
CA PRO A 268 -4.59 -14.96 11.70
C PRO A 268 -5.32 -16.31 11.57
N GLU A 269 -6.66 -16.31 11.61
CA GLU A 269 -7.45 -17.54 11.54
C GLU A 269 -7.80 -17.89 10.08
N ASP A 270 -7.63 -19.16 9.71
CA ASP A 270 -8.08 -19.65 8.41
C ASP A 270 -9.60 -19.57 8.30
N TYR A 271 -10.06 -19.05 7.17
CA TYR A 271 -11.47 -19.07 6.84
C TYR A 271 -11.67 -19.13 5.33
N ASP A 272 -12.75 -19.83 4.97
CA ASP A 272 -13.20 -19.94 3.60
C ASP A 272 -14.44 -19.05 3.39
N PHE A 273 -14.48 -18.34 2.28
CA PHE A 273 -15.70 -17.68 1.84
C PHE A 273 -16.71 -18.72 1.34
N ASP A 274 -17.97 -18.58 1.70
CA ASP A 274 -19.08 -19.43 1.21
C ASP A 274 -19.72 -18.88 -0.08
N SER A 275 -19.32 -17.68 -0.50
CA SER A 275 -19.76 -16.98 -1.69
C SER A 275 -18.59 -16.41 -2.50
N TYR A 276 -18.75 -16.38 -3.83
CA TYR A 276 -17.99 -15.51 -4.70
C TYR A 276 -18.44 -14.05 -4.52
N GLY A 277 -17.51 -13.11 -4.58
CA GLY A 277 -17.81 -11.70 -4.83
C GLY A 277 -17.85 -11.44 -6.34
N LEU A 278 -18.89 -10.77 -6.82
CA LEU A 278 -19.05 -10.38 -8.22
C LEU A 278 -19.25 -8.87 -8.32
N HIS A 279 -18.23 -8.16 -8.82
CA HIS A 279 -18.30 -6.72 -9.06
C HIS A 279 -18.76 -6.41 -10.48
N LEU A 280 -19.76 -5.57 -10.65
CA LEU A 280 -20.22 -5.14 -11.99
C LEU A 280 -19.58 -3.83 -12.48
N GLY A 281 -19.06 -3.02 -11.55
CA GLY A 281 -18.45 -1.71 -11.82
C GLY A 281 -17.05 -1.55 -11.25
N GLN A 282 -16.43 -2.61 -10.76
CA GLN A 282 -15.07 -2.60 -10.23
C GLN A 282 -14.26 -3.72 -10.88
N GLU A 283 -13.15 -3.34 -11.51
CA GLU A 283 -12.07 -4.26 -11.88
C GLU A 283 -11.10 -4.29 -10.71
N ASP A 284 -10.87 -5.49 -10.17
CA ASP A 284 -10.01 -5.68 -9.01
C ASP A 284 -8.55 -5.78 -9.42
N HIS A 285 -7.71 -5.12 -8.64
CA HIS A 285 -6.27 -5.17 -8.79
C HIS A 285 -5.65 -5.42 -7.44
N LEU A 286 -5.29 -6.68 -7.22
CA LEU A 286 -4.98 -7.25 -5.93
C LEU A 286 -3.51 -7.60 -5.86
N ILE A 287 -2.83 -7.13 -4.81
CA ILE A 287 -1.49 -7.59 -4.45
C ILE A 287 -1.61 -8.27 -3.09
N PHE A 288 -0.98 -9.44 -2.96
CA PHE A 288 -1.04 -10.25 -1.75
C PHE A 288 0.28 -10.19 -1.00
N LEU A 289 0.22 -9.70 0.23
CA LEU A 289 1.35 -9.57 1.15
C LEU A 289 1.23 -10.65 2.22
N GLY A 290 2.24 -11.50 2.34
CA GLY A 290 2.27 -12.62 3.27
C GLY A 290 3.51 -13.47 3.05
N GLU A 291 3.61 -14.58 3.79
CA GLU A 291 4.71 -15.53 3.60
C GLU A 291 4.63 -16.20 2.22
N THR A 292 5.75 -16.27 1.51
CA THR A 292 5.83 -16.83 0.15
C THR A 292 5.61 -18.34 0.09
N SER A 293 5.66 -19.03 1.24
CA SER A 293 5.33 -20.45 1.37
C SER A 293 3.83 -20.72 1.50
N CYS A 294 2.99 -19.70 1.68
CA CYS A 294 1.55 -19.85 1.76
C CYS A 294 0.94 -20.02 0.37
N ASP A 295 0.11 -21.04 0.17
CA ASP A 295 -0.62 -21.29 -1.07
C ASP A 295 -2.02 -20.67 -1.00
N ILE A 296 -2.25 -19.62 -1.80
CA ILE A 296 -3.58 -19.02 -2.00
C ILE A 296 -4.27 -19.75 -3.14
N THR A 297 -5.52 -20.17 -2.92
CA THR A 297 -6.37 -20.71 -3.99
C THR A 297 -7.39 -19.66 -4.42
N LEU A 298 -7.40 -19.33 -5.71
CA LEU A 298 -8.38 -18.48 -6.35
C LEU A 298 -9.35 -19.34 -7.16
N LYS A 299 -10.64 -19.23 -6.84
CA LYS A 299 -11.73 -19.80 -7.64
C LYS A 299 -12.44 -18.70 -8.40
N LEU A 300 -12.70 -18.93 -9.68
CA LEU A 300 -13.28 -17.96 -10.59
C LEU A 300 -14.46 -18.54 -11.35
N VAL A 301 -15.42 -17.67 -11.70
CA VAL A 301 -16.49 -17.96 -12.65
C VAL A 301 -16.72 -16.73 -13.52
N ASP A 302 -16.65 -16.88 -14.83
CA ASP A 302 -17.00 -15.78 -15.74
C ASP A 302 -18.52 -15.62 -15.86
N MET A 303 -19.07 -14.53 -15.36
CA MET A 303 -20.51 -14.25 -15.41
C MET A 303 -20.84 -13.09 -16.36
N ARG A 304 -19.91 -12.68 -17.23
CA ARG A 304 -20.09 -11.55 -18.14
C ARG A 304 -20.92 -11.91 -19.36
N LYS A 305 -22.03 -11.21 -19.55
CA LYS A 305 -22.88 -11.37 -20.74
C LYS A 305 -22.08 -11.16 -22.02
N ASN A 306 -22.20 -12.10 -22.96
CA ASN A 306 -21.48 -12.16 -24.24
C ASN A 306 -19.97 -12.41 -24.14
N SER A 307 -19.45 -12.83 -22.98
CA SER A 307 -18.05 -13.25 -22.89
C SER A 307 -17.81 -14.56 -23.67
N PRO A 308 -16.68 -14.70 -24.39
CA PRO A 308 -16.27 -15.97 -25.00
C PRO A 308 -16.05 -17.10 -23.98
N THR A 309 -15.76 -16.74 -22.73
CA THR A 309 -15.55 -17.67 -21.61
C THR A 309 -16.71 -17.69 -20.63
N LEU A 310 -17.91 -17.24 -21.04
CA LEU A 310 -19.10 -17.21 -20.17
C LEU A 310 -19.34 -18.58 -19.51
N PHE A 311 -19.49 -18.56 -18.19
CA PHE A 311 -19.64 -19.70 -17.28
C PHE A 311 -18.47 -20.68 -17.23
N TYR A 312 -17.30 -20.31 -17.76
CA TYR A 312 -16.09 -21.06 -17.48
C TYR A 312 -15.75 -20.87 -16.01
N GLU A 313 -15.42 -21.97 -15.36
CA GLU A 313 -14.84 -21.99 -14.02
C GLU A 313 -13.34 -22.17 -14.14
N ASP A 314 -12.60 -21.56 -13.24
CA ASP A 314 -11.16 -21.72 -13.17
C ASP A 314 -10.70 -21.77 -11.72
N GLU A 315 -9.64 -22.54 -11.47
CA GLU A 315 -9.03 -22.66 -10.15
C GLU A 315 -7.52 -22.53 -10.29
N ILE A 316 -6.96 -21.53 -9.61
CA ILE A 316 -5.55 -21.17 -9.72
C ILE A 316 -4.97 -21.15 -8.31
N THR A 317 -3.83 -21.84 -8.13
CA THR A 317 -3.04 -21.74 -6.90
C THR A 317 -1.80 -20.89 -7.17
N PHE A 318 -1.50 -19.98 -6.26
CA PHE A 318 -0.34 -19.08 -6.33
C PHE A 318 0.10 -18.65 -4.92
N ASN A 319 1.28 -18.06 -4.82
CA ASN A 319 1.83 -17.59 -3.54
C ASN A 319 1.76 -16.06 -3.43
N PRO A 320 1.66 -15.49 -2.20
CA PRO A 320 1.83 -14.07 -1.97
C PRO A 320 3.14 -13.56 -2.58
N THR A 321 3.08 -12.46 -3.33
CA THR A 321 4.24 -11.89 -4.01
C THR A 321 4.03 -10.37 -4.15
N PRO A 322 4.85 -9.52 -3.48
CA PRO A 322 4.60 -8.08 -3.39
C PRO A 322 4.60 -7.34 -4.72
N ASN A 323 5.31 -7.86 -5.73
CA ASN A 323 5.39 -7.28 -7.07
C ASN A 323 4.52 -8.01 -8.10
N LEU A 324 3.52 -8.79 -7.66
CA LEU A 324 2.60 -9.47 -8.55
C LEU A 324 1.17 -8.94 -8.31
N GLU A 325 0.59 -8.34 -9.35
CA GLU A 325 -0.79 -7.87 -9.35
C GLU A 325 -1.69 -8.93 -10.02
N LEU A 326 -2.72 -9.38 -9.31
CA LEU A 326 -3.84 -10.12 -9.88
C LEU A 326 -4.91 -9.14 -10.35
N VAL A 327 -5.27 -9.24 -11.63
CA VAL A 327 -6.33 -8.45 -12.25
C VAL A 327 -7.54 -9.33 -12.50
N ILE A 328 -8.69 -8.95 -11.93
CA ILE A 328 -9.97 -9.63 -12.12
C ILE A 328 -10.95 -8.61 -12.75
N PRO A 329 -11.33 -8.80 -14.04
CA PRO A 329 -12.25 -7.89 -14.70
C PRO A 329 -13.64 -7.84 -14.05
N CYS A 330 -14.33 -6.71 -14.20
CA CYS A 330 -15.76 -6.60 -13.88
C CYS A 330 -16.54 -7.80 -14.43
N GLY A 331 -17.44 -8.37 -13.63
CA GLY A 331 -18.34 -9.44 -14.02
C GLY A 331 -17.74 -10.86 -13.94
N VAL A 332 -16.49 -11.00 -13.50
CA VAL A 332 -15.91 -12.30 -13.12
C VAL A 332 -16.07 -12.48 -11.60
N ALA A 333 -16.85 -13.49 -11.21
CA ALA A 333 -17.07 -13.81 -9.81
C ALA A 333 -15.84 -14.52 -9.26
N HIS A 334 -15.38 -14.15 -8.07
CA HIS A 334 -14.15 -14.69 -7.50
C HIS A 334 -14.24 -14.96 -5.99
N ALA A 335 -13.51 -15.97 -5.52
CA ALA A 335 -13.36 -16.32 -4.12
C ALA A 335 -11.90 -16.75 -3.86
N LEU A 336 -11.34 -16.27 -2.76
CA LEU A 336 -9.97 -16.55 -2.34
C LEU A 336 -9.98 -17.40 -1.08
N PHE A 337 -9.14 -18.43 -1.03
CA PHE A 337 -9.03 -19.38 0.06
C PHE A 337 -7.60 -19.37 0.61
N ASN A 338 -7.44 -19.86 1.85
CA ASN A 338 -6.16 -19.89 2.58
C ASN A 338 -5.54 -18.49 2.75
N MET A 339 -6.37 -17.54 3.22
CA MET A 339 -5.99 -16.13 3.35
C MET A 339 -5.46 -15.76 4.74
N ALA A 340 -5.30 -16.73 5.66
CA ALA A 340 -4.77 -16.43 6.99
C ALA A 340 -3.38 -15.79 6.92
N ASN A 341 -3.18 -14.73 7.71
CA ASN A 341 -1.97 -13.91 7.75
C ASN A 341 -1.59 -13.26 6.41
N VAL A 342 -2.51 -13.23 5.44
CA VAL A 342 -2.35 -12.50 4.19
C VAL A 342 -3.02 -11.14 4.33
N ILE A 343 -2.39 -10.11 3.79
CA ILE A 343 -2.98 -8.79 3.61
C ILE A 343 -3.13 -8.54 2.12
N THR A 344 -4.34 -8.26 1.69
CA THR A 344 -4.63 -7.88 0.30
C THR A 344 -4.57 -6.37 0.17
N VAL A 345 -3.71 -5.87 -0.70
CA VAL A 345 -3.71 -4.47 -1.14
C VAL A 345 -4.57 -4.38 -2.40
N ASN A 346 -5.72 -3.72 -2.32
CA ASN A 346 -6.59 -3.51 -3.49
C ASN A 346 -6.51 -2.06 -3.96
N ARG A 347 -6.21 -1.88 -5.25
CA ARG A 347 -6.22 -0.57 -5.92
C ARG A 347 -7.09 -0.62 -7.19
N PRO A 348 -8.42 -0.67 -7.04
CA PRO A 348 -9.32 -1.02 -8.13
C PRO A 348 -9.32 0.00 -9.28
N VAL A 349 -9.83 -0.41 -10.45
CA VAL A 349 -10.28 0.49 -11.51
C VAL A 349 -11.81 0.50 -11.49
N ILE A 350 -12.41 1.68 -11.37
CA ILE A 350 -13.87 1.82 -11.30
C ILE A 350 -14.42 2.12 -12.69
N TYR A 351 -15.49 1.40 -13.03
CA TYR A 351 -16.29 1.60 -14.24
C TYR A 351 -17.69 2.05 -13.85
N LEU A 352 -18.11 3.18 -14.40
CA LEU A 352 -19.42 3.81 -14.22
C LEU A 352 -20.44 3.25 -15.21
N ASP A 353 -21.71 3.29 -14.80
CA ASP A 353 -22.83 2.99 -15.69
C ASP A 353 -23.05 4.11 -16.74
N LYS A 354 -24.13 4.01 -17.52
CA LYS A 354 -24.40 4.98 -18.61
C LYS A 354 -24.79 6.35 -18.06
N GLU A 355 -25.32 6.37 -16.86
CA GLU A 355 -25.72 7.53 -16.08
C GLU A 355 -24.52 8.18 -15.36
N LYS A 356 -23.33 7.56 -15.48
CA LYS A 356 -22.07 7.94 -14.82
C LYS A 356 -22.14 7.80 -13.31
N GLU A 357 -22.96 6.86 -12.83
CA GLU A 357 -23.07 6.53 -11.43
C GLU A 357 -22.30 5.25 -11.11
N TYR A 358 -21.76 5.23 -9.90
CA TYR A 358 -21.28 4.05 -9.22
C TYR A 358 -21.47 4.28 -7.72
N ILE A 359 -22.05 3.30 -7.04
CA ILE A 359 -22.27 3.34 -5.60
C ILE A 359 -21.46 2.18 -5.00
N PRO A 360 -20.33 2.47 -4.32
CA PRO A 360 -19.51 1.44 -3.70
C PRO A 360 -20.34 0.51 -2.81
N GLY A 361 -20.17 -0.80 -2.95
CA GLY A 361 -20.88 -1.83 -2.18
C GLY A 361 -22.28 -2.17 -2.73
N HIS A 362 -22.82 -1.36 -3.64
CA HIS A 362 -24.04 -1.69 -4.39
C HIS A 362 -23.73 -2.36 -5.74
N ASP A 363 -22.46 -2.49 -6.11
CA ASP A 363 -21.99 -3.12 -7.34
C ASP A 363 -21.60 -4.60 -7.14
N VAL A 364 -21.48 -5.04 -5.89
CA VAL A 364 -21.10 -6.42 -5.50
C VAL A 364 -22.31 -7.34 -5.43
N ILE A 365 -22.19 -8.56 -5.92
CA ILE A 365 -23.17 -9.64 -5.72
C ILE A 365 -22.44 -10.82 -5.06
N ASP A 366 -22.93 -11.25 -3.90
CA ASP A 366 -22.47 -12.45 -3.20
C ASP A 366 -23.18 -13.66 -3.78
N TRP A 367 -22.44 -14.46 -4.54
CA TRP A 367 -22.95 -15.66 -5.20
C TRP A 367 -22.47 -16.91 -4.49
N LYS A 368 -23.36 -17.68 -3.85
CA LYS A 368 -22.99 -18.91 -3.13
C LYS A 368 -22.16 -19.84 -4.01
N ILE A 369 -21.02 -20.31 -3.51
CA ILE A 369 -20.07 -21.13 -4.28
C ILE A 369 -20.69 -22.46 -4.69
N ALA A 370 -21.53 -23.04 -3.83
CA ALA A 370 -22.27 -24.26 -4.12
C ALA A 370 -23.38 -24.08 -5.18
N ASN A 371 -23.81 -22.84 -5.48
CA ASN A 371 -24.85 -22.58 -6.47
C ASN A 371 -24.23 -22.49 -7.88
N LYS A 372 -24.47 -23.51 -8.70
CA LYS A 372 -23.99 -23.58 -10.09
C LYS A 372 -24.99 -23.01 -11.13
N ASN A 373 -26.14 -22.50 -10.70
CA ASN A 373 -27.15 -21.90 -11.60
C ASN A 373 -26.78 -20.46 -11.98
N TYR A 374 -25.60 -20.29 -12.58
CA TYR A 374 -25.03 -18.98 -12.88
C TYR A 374 -25.93 -18.12 -13.77
N GLN A 375 -25.94 -16.82 -13.50
CA GLN A 375 -26.60 -15.81 -14.32
C GLN A 375 -25.57 -14.97 -15.07
N SER A 376 -25.90 -14.52 -16.28
CA SER A 376 -25.04 -13.60 -17.02
C SER A 376 -25.41 -12.15 -16.70
N TYR A 377 -24.42 -11.31 -16.41
CA TYR A 377 -24.60 -9.90 -16.07
C TYR A 377 -23.96 -8.97 -17.10
N SER A 378 -24.58 -7.82 -17.30
CA SER A 378 -23.95 -6.69 -18.01
C SER A 378 -23.00 -5.98 -17.05
N ILE A 379 -21.84 -5.58 -17.57
CA ILE A 379 -20.84 -4.82 -16.81
C ILE A 379 -20.87 -3.35 -17.21
N ASN A 380 -20.43 -2.50 -16.29
CA ASN A 380 -20.13 -1.10 -16.57
C ASN A 380 -18.92 -1.00 -17.50
N LYS A 381 -18.86 0.06 -18.31
CA LYS A 381 -17.86 0.21 -19.38
C LYS A 381 -17.17 1.57 -19.43
N ILE A 382 -17.65 2.54 -18.67
CA ILE A 382 -17.10 3.90 -18.67
C ILE A 382 -16.09 4.00 -17.54
N GLU A 383 -14.79 3.98 -17.85
CA GLU A 383 -13.76 4.14 -16.82
C GLU A 383 -13.92 5.48 -16.09
N ALA A 384 -13.86 5.46 -14.76
CA ALA A 384 -13.98 6.64 -13.92
C ALA A 384 -12.75 7.54 -14.06
N ASP A 385 -12.97 8.85 -14.06
CA ASP A 385 -11.90 9.84 -14.14
C ASP A 385 -11.35 10.24 -12.76
N LEU A 386 -10.33 11.10 -12.75
CA LEU A 386 -9.70 11.58 -11.52
C LEU A 386 -10.69 12.34 -10.62
N ASN A 387 -11.61 13.11 -11.20
CA ASN A 387 -12.60 13.87 -10.42
C ASN A 387 -13.51 12.91 -9.63
N TYR A 388 -13.92 11.81 -10.27
CA TYR A 388 -14.68 10.76 -9.59
C TYR A 388 -13.88 10.13 -8.44
N TYR A 389 -12.60 9.82 -8.66
CA TYR A 389 -11.74 9.27 -7.59
C TYR A 389 -11.54 10.26 -6.43
N GLN A 390 -11.34 11.54 -6.71
CA GLN A 390 -11.28 12.58 -5.68
C GLN A 390 -12.60 12.69 -4.90
N PHE A 391 -13.74 12.55 -5.57
CA PHE A 391 -15.03 12.47 -4.90
C PHE A 391 -15.11 11.27 -3.94
N ILE A 392 -14.70 10.08 -4.37
CA ILE A 392 -14.66 8.89 -3.49
C ILE A 392 -13.72 9.10 -2.31
N VAL A 393 -12.53 9.67 -2.52
CA VAL A 393 -11.59 10.00 -1.44
C VAL A 393 -12.24 10.92 -0.41
N SER A 394 -12.89 12.01 -0.84
CA SER A 394 -13.57 12.91 0.10
C SER A 394 -14.68 12.21 0.92
N LYS A 395 -15.40 11.25 0.31
CA LYS A 395 -16.38 10.42 1.03
C LYS A 395 -15.73 9.49 2.04
N GLN A 396 -14.57 8.90 1.71
CA GLN A 396 -13.81 8.09 2.66
C GLN A 396 -13.31 8.94 3.83
N GLU A 397 -12.80 10.14 3.59
CA GLU A 397 -12.38 11.08 4.65
C GLU A 397 -13.53 11.48 5.57
N GLU A 398 -14.74 11.69 5.02
CA GLU A 398 -15.95 11.94 5.81
C GLU A 398 -16.29 10.75 6.73
N ILE A 399 -16.22 9.52 6.19
CA ILE A 399 -16.53 8.27 6.93
C ILE A 399 -15.51 8.03 8.05
N ILE A 400 -14.22 8.23 7.77
CA ILE A 400 -13.12 7.97 8.70
C ILE A 400 -13.20 8.84 9.97
N LYS A 401 -13.86 9.99 9.90
CA LYS A 401 -14.11 10.88 11.05
C LYS A 401 -15.12 10.29 12.05
N GLN A 402 -15.87 9.26 11.66
CA GLN A 402 -16.90 8.63 12.48
C GLN A 402 -16.45 7.22 12.89
N GLN A 403 -16.92 6.75 14.04
CA GLN A 403 -16.69 5.34 14.40
C GLN A 403 -17.49 4.42 13.46
N PRO A 404 -16.95 3.24 13.09
CA PRO A 404 -17.70 2.25 12.35
C PRO A 404 -18.99 1.89 13.11
N THR A 405 -20.14 1.99 12.43
CA THR A 405 -21.45 1.67 13.00
C THR A 405 -21.99 0.32 12.54
N HIS A 406 -21.46 -0.20 11.43
CA HIS A 406 -21.87 -1.44 10.80
C HIS A 406 -20.64 -2.22 10.33
N HIS A 407 -20.76 -3.54 10.22
CA HIS A 407 -19.81 -4.39 9.50
C HIS A 407 -19.88 -4.14 7.99
N THR A 408 -18.93 -4.71 7.22
CA THR A 408 -19.03 -4.66 5.75
C THR A 408 -20.37 -5.26 5.29
N PRO A 409 -21.08 -4.61 4.36
CA PRO A 409 -22.39 -5.08 3.92
C PRO A 409 -22.26 -6.39 3.14
N LYS A 410 -23.22 -7.30 3.32
CA LYS A 410 -23.40 -8.47 2.46
C LYS A 410 -24.49 -8.21 1.44
N SER A 411 -24.27 -8.62 0.20
CA SER A 411 -25.13 -8.30 -0.94
C SER A 411 -25.63 -9.59 -1.59
N ILE A 412 -26.78 -10.09 -1.18
CA ILE A 412 -27.30 -11.39 -1.62
C ILE A 412 -28.38 -11.26 -2.70
N ILE A 413 -28.53 -12.30 -3.52
CA ILE A 413 -29.69 -12.46 -4.41
C ILE A 413 -30.74 -13.31 -3.70
N VAL A 414 -31.95 -12.76 -3.57
CA VAL A 414 -33.18 -13.49 -3.21
C VAL A 414 -34.08 -13.55 -4.43
N TYR A 415 -35.02 -14.48 -4.47
CA TYR A 415 -35.96 -14.58 -5.59
C TYR A 415 -37.35 -14.14 -5.14
N ASP A 416 -38.03 -13.36 -5.97
CA ASP A 416 -39.43 -12.99 -5.75
C ASP A 416 -40.37 -14.17 -6.03
N GLU A 417 -41.67 -13.95 -5.83
CA GLU A 417 -42.73 -14.94 -6.06
C GLU A 417 -42.78 -15.44 -7.52
N ASN A 418 -42.24 -14.67 -8.46
CA ASN A 418 -42.16 -14.98 -9.89
C ASN A 418 -40.78 -15.52 -10.30
N ASN A 419 -39.92 -15.86 -9.33
CA ASN A 419 -38.55 -16.32 -9.53
C ASN A 419 -37.63 -15.30 -10.22
N ASN A 420 -37.93 -14.00 -10.09
CA ASN A 420 -37.02 -12.94 -10.51
C ASN A 420 -35.97 -12.67 -9.42
N PRO A 421 -34.69 -12.50 -9.78
CA PRO A 421 -33.66 -12.17 -8.81
C PRO A 421 -33.81 -10.73 -8.30
N ILE A 422 -33.90 -10.57 -6.98
CA ILE A 422 -33.86 -9.31 -6.24
C ILE A 422 -32.54 -9.25 -5.46
N LYS A 423 -31.80 -8.15 -5.63
CA LYS A 423 -30.60 -7.85 -4.85
C LYS A 423 -30.95 -7.21 -3.52
N VAL A 424 -30.45 -7.76 -2.42
CA VAL A 424 -30.68 -7.27 -1.05
C VAL A 424 -29.35 -7.00 -0.36
N LEU A 425 -29.20 -5.78 0.17
CA LEU A 425 -28.05 -5.39 1.00
C LEU A 425 -28.38 -5.54 2.47
N ILE A 426 -27.60 -6.37 3.16
CA ILE A 426 -27.72 -6.64 4.59
C ILE A 426 -26.57 -5.93 5.29
N LYS A 427 -26.91 -5.04 6.24
CA LYS A 427 -25.95 -4.34 7.10
C LYS A 427 -26.14 -4.80 8.54
N GLU A 428 -25.14 -5.47 9.08
CA GLU A 428 -25.10 -5.86 10.49
C GLU A 428 -24.49 -4.73 11.32
N LYS A 429 -25.12 -4.37 12.45
CA LYS A 429 -24.61 -3.34 13.36
C LYS A 429 -23.44 -3.88 14.19
N VAL A 430 -22.46 -3.00 14.46
CA VAL A 430 -21.33 -3.28 15.36
C VAL A 430 -21.77 -3.35 16.82
#